data_AF-A0A961IIR4-F1
#
_entry.id   AF-A0A961IIR4-F1
#
_cell.length_a   1.000
_cell.length_b   1.000
_cell.length_c   1.000
_cell.angle_alpha   90.00
_cell.angle_beta   90.00
_cell.angle_gamma   90.00
#
_symmetry.space_group_name_H-M   'P 1'
#
loop_
_entity.id
_entity.type
_entity.pdbx_description
1 polymer ?
#
loop_
_entity_poly.entity_id
_entity_poly.type
_entity_poly.pdbx_seq_one_letter_code
_entity_poly.pdbx_strand_id
1 'polypeptide(L)'
;MSDFWRRLIRIGVHEGVPARELRYITLLNGLAIVVGLLLLANIPFTAAYLPDTAFILGVQVADLAACVIALFLNARRQYLAARLCFNLIAAINLATYPLATGTQTGAHFLQLLVIVAAFYLYPPRETVIKYSVIALSTLFLILWSAFDGSAVVEASRDWLGVQVLPEPLLNILSWAMPANVAIFMLAFMYYGQAILRRAEDRTEALLRNILPEPIMQRLKQGEAVIADSFSSVTVLFADIVGFTELAGRTPPEKLVQILNAIFSRFDDLVEDRGLEKIKTIGDAYMVVGGLPVRSDDHVALVCRLGLEMLSEIKRIEAARTLGLNIRIGIHTGPVAAGVIGRKKFSYDLWGDTVNVASRMESQGIPGEIQVTESVHAEVHGGFELEPRGSLQVKGKGPLSVYLLRSGPSR
;
A
#
# COMPACT_ATOMS: atom_id res chain seq x y z
N MET A 1 -20.80 -5.97 0.92
CA MET A 1 -21.53 -4.85 0.28
C MET A 1 -21.93 -5.31 -1.12
N SER A 2 -23.23 -5.48 -1.38
CA SER A 2 -23.75 -6.02 -2.65
C SER A 2 -23.36 -5.14 -3.84
N ASP A 3 -23.28 -5.73 -5.04
CA ASP A 3 -22.88 -5.02 -6.27
C ASP A 3 -23.77 -3.82 -6.60
N PHE A 4 -25.03 -3.87 -6.15
CA PHE A 4 -25.98 -2.76 -6.26
C PHE A 4 -25.48 -1.48 -5.56
N TRP A 5 -25.09 -1.58 -4.28
CA TRP A 5 -24.58 -0.43 -3.52
C TRP A 5 -23.28 0.12 -4.10
N ARG A 6 -22.41 -0.76 -4.62
CA ARG A 6 -21.16 -0.35 -5.28
C ARG A 6 -21.42 0.48 -6.54
N ARG A 7 -22.45 0.15 -7.31
CA ARG A 7 -22.84 0.91 -8.51
C ARG A 7 -23.41 2.29 -8.15
N LEU A 8 -24.27 2.34 -7.14
CA LEU A 8 -24.90 3.58 -6.68
C LEU A 8 -23.89 4.61 -6.15
N ILE A 9 -22.96 4.21 -5.29
CA ILE A 9 -21.96 5.16 -4.75
C ILE A 9 -20.95 5.60 -5.81
N ARG A 10 -20.83 4.87 -6.93
CA ARG A 10 -19.90 5.18 -8.04
C ARG A 10 -20.53 5.98 -9.17
N ILE A 11 -21.72 6.56 -8.99
CA ILE A 11 -22.31 7.47 -9.96
C ILE A 11 -21.33 8.62 -10.28
N GLY A 12 -21.08 8.86 -11.58
CA GLY A 12 -20.14 9.88 -12.06
C GLY A 12 -18.67 9.45 -12.15
N VAL A 13 -18.32 8.27 -11.61
CA VAL A 13 -16.96 7.73 -11.68
C VAL A 13 -16.70 7.13 -13.07
N HIS A 14 -15.58 7.49 -13.70
CA HIS A 14 -15.15 6.98 -15.00
C HIS A 14 -13.66 6.63 -15.00
N GLU A 15 -13.24 5.88 -16.02
CA GLU A 15 -11.83 5.58 -16.24
C GLU A 15 -11.03 6.87 -16.42
N GLY A 16 -10.01 7.08 -15.58
CA GLY A 16 -9.17 8.29 -15.59
C GLY A 16 -9.35 9.23 -14.39
N VAL A 17 -10.35 9.04 -13.53
CA VAL A 17 -10.47 9.84 -12.29
C VAL A 17 -9.34 9.44 -11.32
N PRO A 18 -8.52 10.40 -10.83
CA PRO A 18 -7.48 10.11 -9.86
C PRO A 18 -8.03 9.41 -8.61
N ALA A 19 -7.33 8.42 -8.07
CA ALA A 19 -7.78 7.67 -6.89
C ALA A 19 -8.09 8.57 -5.68
N ARG A 20 -7.39 9.71 -5.58
CA ARG A 20 -7.65 10.73 -4.54
C ARG A 20 -8.99 11.44 -4.73
N GLU A 21 -9.42 11.70 -5.97
CA GLU A 21 -10.70 12.36 -6.28
C GLU A 21 -11.89 11.40 -6.15
N LEU A 22 -11.68 10.13 -6.52
CA LEU A 22 -12.68 9.08 -6.42
C LEU A 22 -13.33 9.03 -5.03
N ARG A 23 -12.52 9.17 -3.98
CA ARG A 23 -12.98 9.18 -2.58
C ARG A 23 -14.06 10.24 -2.34
N TYR A 24 -13.83 11.49 -2.75
CA TYR A 24 -14.76 12.60 -2.51
C TYR A 24 -16.09 12.42 -3.25
N ILE A 25 -16.05 11.88 -4.48
CA ILE A 25 -17.26 11.59 -5.27
C ILE A 25 -18.08 10.48 -4.61
N THR A 26 -17.42 9.37 -4.26
CA THR A 26 -18.09 8.23 -3.61
C THR A 26 -18.66 8.58 -2.25
N LEU A 27 -17.97 9.44 -1.49
CA LEU A 27 -18.43 9.94 -0.20
C LEU A 27 -19.68 10.80 -0.34
N LEU A 28 -19.66 11.77 -1.25
CA LEU A 28 -20.83 12.61 -1.52
C LEU A 28 -22.03 11.76 -1.94
N ASN A 29 -21.84 10.82 -2.87
CA ASN A 29 -22.93 9.96 -3.34
C ASN A 29 -23.50 9.10 -2.20
N GLY A 30 -22.62 8.49 -1.39
CA GLY A 30 -23.05 7.70 -0.23
C GLY A 30 -23.84 8.53 0.78
N LEU A 31 -23.34 9.72 1.12
CA LEU A 31 -24.00 10.62 2.06
C LEU A 31 -25.35 11.11 1.52
N ALA A 32 -25.42 11.51 0.25
CA ALA A 32 -26.65 11.97 -0.39
C ALA A 32 -27.74 10.87 -0.43
N ILE A 33 -27.35 9.61 -0.66
CA ILE A 33 -28.29 8.49 -0.63
C ILE A 33 -28.78 8.22 0.80
N VAL A 34 -27.88 8.14 1.78
CA VAL A 34 -28.24 7.87 3.18
C VAL A 34 -29.12 8.99 3.74
N VAL A 35 -28.71 10.26 3.57
CA VAL A 35 -29.46 11.42 4.02
C VAL A 35 -30.80 11.51 3.29
N GLY A 36 -30.83 11.29 1.97
CA GLY A 36 -32.08 11.28 1.20
C GLY A 36 -33.07 10.23 1.67
N LEU A 37 -32.61 9.00 1.98
CA LEU A 37 -33.47 7.95 2.53
C LEU A 37 -33.99 8.29 3.93
N LEU A 38 -33.16 8.88 4.78
CA LEU A 38 -33.58 9.34 6.11
C LEU A 38 -34.62 10.47 6.02
N LEU A 39 -34.46 11.41 5.10
CA LEU A 39 -35.43 12.48 4.86
C LEU A 39 -36.75 11.92 4.33
N LEU A 40 -36.71 11.02 3.34
CA LEU A 40 -37.89 10.33 2.82
C LEU A 40 -38.67 9.60 3.91
N ALA A 41 -37.99 8.98 4.86
CA ALA A 41 -38.63 8.32 6.00
C ALA A 41 -39.22 9.32 7.01
N ASN A 42 -38.62 10.50 7.18
CA ASN A 42 -39.08 11.52 8.12
C ASN A 42 -40.24 12.39 7.61
N ILE A 43 -40.41 12.53 6.29
CA ILE A 43 -41.48 13.38 5.71
C ILE A 43 -42.89 12.93 6.15
N PRO A 44 -43.29 11.65 6.04
CA PRO A 44 -44.59 11.20 6.52
C PRO A 44 -44.79 11.41 8.03
N PHE A 45 -43.72 11.22 8.80
CA PHE A 45 -43.72 11.48 10.24
C PHE A 45 -43.90 12.98 10.54
N THR A 46 -43.24 13.85 9.80
CA THR A 46 -43.40 15.30 9.98
C THR A 46 -44.81 15.73 9.59
N ALA A 47 -45.33 15.23 8.46
CA ALA A 47 -46.65 15.59 7.95
C ALA A 47 -47.81 15.11 8.82
N ALA A 48 -47.67 13.97 9.49
CA ALA A 48 -48.75 13.40 10.30
C ALA A 48 -48.73 13.82 11.78
N TYR A 49 -47.61 14.32 12.31
CA TYR A 49 -47.41 14.43 13.77
C TYR A 49 -47.11 15.85 14.30
N LEU A 50 -46.79 16.82 13.45
CA LEU A 50 -46.52 18.20 13.86
C LEU A 50 -47.66 19.11 13.38
N PRO A 51 -48.21 20.03 14.21
CA PRO A 51 -49.12 21.07 13.75
C PRO A 51 -48.33 22.13 12.93
N ASP A 52 -48.99 22.80 11.98
CA ASP A 52 -48.41 23.88 11.14
C ASP A 52 -47.07 23.55 10.46
N THR A 53 -46.96 22.33 9.89
CA THR A 53 -45.72 21.75 9.34
C THR A 53 -45.28 22.25 7.98
N ALA A 54 -46.04 23.11 7.33
CA ALA A 54 -45.80 23.50 5.94
C ALA A 54 -44.35 24.02 5.73
N PHE A 55 -43.82 24.76 6.70
CA PHE A 55 -42.45 25.25 6.67
C PHE A 55 -41.42 24.12 6.80
N ILE A 56 -41.52 23.28 7.84
CA ILE A 56 -40.55 22.19 8.11
C ILE A 56 -40.56 21.18 6.96
N LEU A 57 -41.74 20.83 6.43
CA LEU A 57 -41.86 19.95 5.27
C LEU A 57 -41.24 20.57 4.03
N GLY A 58 -41.42 21.88 3.80
CA GLY A 58 -40.78 22.60 2.71
C GLY A 58 -39.26 22.50 2.76
N VAL A 59 -38.68 22.67 3.96
CA VAL A 59 -37.23 22.53 4.19
C VAL A 59 -36.75 21.10 3.94
N GLN A 60 -37.45 20.08 4.46
CA GLN A 60 -37.10 18.67 4.25
C GLN A 60 -37.18 18.26 2.77
N VAL A 61 -38.19 18.73 2.03
CA VAL A 61 -38.32 18.48 0.59
C VAL A 61 -37.20 19.18 -0.18
N ALA A 62 -36.80 20.38 0.22
CA ALA A 62 -35.66 21.08 -0.39
C ALA A 62 -34.33 20.34 -0.15
N ASP A 63 -34.09 19.80 1.06
CA ASP A 63 -32.92 18.97 1.36
C ASP A 63 -32.91 17.67 0.56
N LEU A 64 -34.07 17.02 0.40
CA LEU A 64 -34.22 15.83 -0.43
C LEU A 64 -33.91 16.14 -1.90
N ALA A 65 -34.42 17.26 -2.42
CA ALA A 65 -34.13 17.73 -3.77
C ALA A 65 -32.63 18.01 -3.95
N ALA A 66 -31.97 18.62 -2.96
CA ALA A 66 -30.53 18.85 -2.98
C ALA A 66 -29.72 17.55 -3.06
N CYS A 67 -30.14 16.50 -2.34
CA CYS A 67 -29.52 15.17 -2.42
C CYS A 67 -29.60 14.59 -3.85
N VAL A 68 -30.79 14.65 -4.46
CA VAL A 68 -31.02 14.14 -5.82
C VAL A 68 -30.24 14.96 -6.87
N ILE A 69 -30.26 16.29 -6.75
CA ILE A 69 -29.52 17.19 -7.64
C ILE A 69 -28.01 16.96 -7.51
N ALA A 70 -27.48 16.76 -6.30
CA ALA A 70 -26.08 16.47 -6.10
C ALA A 70 -25.64 15.17 -6.82
N LEU A 71 -26.45 14.10 -6.74
CA LEU A 71 -26.20 12.85 -7.47
C LEU A 71 -26.22 13.08 -8.99
N PHE A 72 -27.18 13.87 -9.48
CA PHE A 72 -27.29 14.21 -10.89
C PHE A 72 -26.10 15.04 -11.39
N LEU A 73 -25.65 16.03 -10.61
CA LEU A 73 -24.48 16.86 -10.92
C LEU A 73 -23.20 16.01 -10.92
N ASN A 74 -23.06 15.05 -10.01
CA ASN A 74 -21.97 14.07 -10.04
C ASN A 74 -22.04 13.19 -11.30
N ALA A 75 -23.22 12.73 -11.71
CA ALA A 75 -23.41 11.99 -12.96
C ALA A 75 -22.99 12.82 -14.18
N ARG A 76 -23.22 14.13 -14.15
CA ARG A 76 -22.80 15.11 -15.15
C ARG A 76 -21.34 15.57 -15.01
N ARG A 77 -20.57 14.97 -14.08
CA ARG A 77 -19.16 15.27 -13.80
C ARG A 77 -18.90 16.69 -13.26
N GLN A 78 -19.93 17.35 -12.75
CA GLN A 78 -19.84 18.68 -12.13
C GLN A 78 -19.61 18.54 -10.61
N TYR A 79 -18.47 17.97 -10.23
CA TYR A 79 -18.22 17.55 -8.84
C TYR A 79 -18.21 18.70 -7.82
N LEU A 80 -17.68 19.86 -8.20
CA LEU A 80 -17.71 21.03 -7.31
C LEU A 80 -19.13 21.54 -7.09
N ALA A 81 -19.92 21.64 -8.16
CA ALA A 81 -21.32 22.05 -8.09
C ALA A 81 -22.15 21.08 -7.24
N ALA A 82 -21.92 19.77 -7.40
CA ALA A 82 -22.59 18.74 -6.61
C ALA A 82 -22.34 18.91 -5.10
N ARG A 83 -21.10 19.18 -4.70
CA ARG A 83 -20.71 19.38 -3.29
C ARG A 83 -21.24 20.69 -2.72
N LEU A 84 -21.19 21.77 -3.50
CA LEU A 84 -21.78 23.05 -3.12
C LEU A 84 -23.30 22.91 -2.95
N CYS A 85 -23.99 22.29 -3.90
CA CYS A 85 -25.42 22.04 -3.83
C CYS A 85 -25.78 21.25 -2.57
N PHE A 86 -25.12 20.13 -2.32
CA PHE A 86 -25.39 19.32 -1.13
C PHE A 86 -25.10 20.05 0.18
N ASN A 87 -23.91 20.65 0.31
CA ASN A 87 -23.44 21.16 1.60
C ASN A 87 -23.98 22.56 1.92
N LEU A 88 -24.06 23.47 0.93
CA LEU A 88 -24.55 24.83 1.15
C LEU A 88 -26.07 24.87 1.35
N ILE A 89 -26.82 24.04 0.63
CA ILE A 89 -28.27 23.95 0.84
C ILE A 89 -28.55 23.39 2.23
N ALA A 90 -27.87 22.31 2.64
CA ALA A 90 -27.96 21.80 4.01
C ALA A 90 -27.58 22.87 5.04
N ALA A 91 -26.54 23.67 4.79
CA ALA A 91 -26.12 24.75 5.69
C ALA A 91 -27.21 25.80 5.92
N ILE A 92 -27.88 26.22 4.84
CA ILE A 92 -28.94 27.24 4.88
C ILE A 92 -30.19 26.64 5.51
N ASN A 93 -30.61 25.46 5.07
CA ASN A 93 -31.81 24.79 5.53
C ASN A 93 -31.72 24.48 7.02
N LEU A 94 -30.62 23.89 7.49
CA LEU A 94 -30.40 23.62 8.92
C LEU A 94 -30.38 24.89 9.77
N ALA A 95 -29.88 26.01 9.23
CA ALA A 95 -29.94 27.30 9.91
C ALA A 95 -31.36 27.87 10.05
N THR A 96 -32.34 27.37 9.29
CA THR A 96 -33.75 27.80 9.42
C THR A 96 -34.58 26.96 10.39
N TYR A 97 -34.14 25.76 10.78
CA TYR A 97 -34.88 24.90 11.72
C TYR A 97 -35.15 25.55 13.09
N PRO A 98 -34.22 26.33 13.68
CA PRO A 98 -34.50 27.01 14.95
C PRO A 98 -35.62 28.05 14.87
N LEU A 99 -35.93 28.62 13.68
CA LEU A 99 -37.10 29.51 13.51
C LEU A 99 -38.40 28.77 13.76
N ALA A 100 -38.50 27.51 13.31
CA ALA A 100 -39.70 26.71 13.47
C ALA A 100 -39.79 26.09 14.86
N THR A 101 -38.67 25.53 15.36
CA THR A 101 -38.65 24.69 16.56
C THR A 101 -38.24 25.41 17.84
N GLY A 102 -37.72 26.64 17.74
CA GLY A 102 -37.16 27.39 18.87
C GLY A 102 -35.76 26.92 19.24
N THR A 103 -34.97 27.80 19.86
CA THR A 103 -33.55 27.52 20.19
C THR A 103 -33.39 26.53 21.35
N GLN A 104 -34.41 26.41 22.21
CA GLN A 104 -34.44 25.52 23.37
C GLN A 104 -34.40 24.04 23.00
N THR A 105 -34.82 23.67 21.79
CA THR A 105 -34.75 22.27 21.30
C THR A 105 -33.31 21.82 20.98
N GLY A 106 -32.38 22.77 20.88
CA GLY A 106 -31.01 22.49 20.45
C GLY A 106 -30.87 22.26 18.94
N ALA A 107 -31.90 22.51 18.13
CA ALA A 107 -31.86 22.28 16.68
C ALA A 107 -30.69 22.99 15.96
N HIS A 108 -30.23 24.13 16.50
CA HIS A 108 -29.09 24.88 15.97
C HIS A 108 -27.76 24.10 16.03
N PHE A 109 -27.63 23.08 16.89
CA PHE A 109 -26.45 22.20 16.92
C PHE A 109 -26.36 21.25 15.72
N LEU A 110 -27.43 21.06 14.96
CA LEU A 110 -27.39 20.30 13.70
C LEU A 110 -26.43 20.93 12.68
N GLN A 111 -26.10 22.21 12.83
CA GLN A 111 -25.10 22.91 12.02
C GLN A 111 -23.69 22.30 12.13
N LEU A 112 -23.39 21.55 13.21
CA LEU A 112 -22.15 20.79 13.34
C LEU A 112 -22.01 19.72 12.24
N LEU A 113 -23.12 19.16 11.75
CA LEU A 113 -23.11 18.18 10.66
C LEU A 113 -22.54 18.75 9.37
N VAL A 114 -22.88 20.00 9.08
CA VAL A 114 -22.43 20.74 7.90
C VAL A 114 -20.93 21.04 7.99
N ILE A 115 -20.47 21.47 9.18
CA ILE A 115 -19.06 21.73 9.47
C ILE A 115 -18.25 20.45 9.27
N VAL A 116 -18.69 19.34 9.85
CA VAL A 116 -18.03 18.04 9.72
C VAL A 116 -18.04 17.57 8.27
N ALA A 117 -19.18 17.65 7.57
CA ALA A 117 -19.29 17.27 6.16
C ALA A 117 -18.31 18.05 5.26
N ALA A 118 -18.04 19.32 5.54
CA ALA A 118 -17.09 20.11 4.78
C ALA A 118 -15.65 19.53 4.82
N PHE A 119 -15.21 18.94 5.93
CA PHE A 119 -13.88 18.29 5.99
C PHE A 119 -13.76 17.07 5.08
N TYR A 120 -14.87 16.39 4.78
CA TYR A 120 -14.87 15.15 4.00
C TYR A 120 -15.25 15.35 2.54
N LEU A 121 -16.04 16.37 2.22
CA LEU A 121 -16.50 16.63 0.85
C LEU A 121 -15.48 17.46 0.05
N TYR A 122 -14.68 18.32 0.71
CA TYR A 122 -13.75 19.21 0.02
C TYR A 122 -12.30 18.70 0.06
N PRO A 123 -11.65 18.50 -1.10
CA PRO A 123 -10.25 18.13 -1.22
C PRO A 123 -9.34 19.31 -0.84
N PRO A 124 -8.05 19.04 -0.56
CA PRO A 124 -7.08 20.07 -0.18
C PRO A 124 -6.95 21.24 -1.16
N ARG A 125 -7.24 21.03 -2.44
CA ARG A 125 -7.24 22.11 -3.46
C ARG A 125 -8.38 23.12 -3.30
N GLU A 126 -9.48 22.74 -2.65
CA GLU A 126 -10.69 23.57 -2.49
C GLU A 126 -10.75 24.18 -1.08
N THR A 127 -9.59 24.51 -0.51
CA THR A 127 -9.42 24.95 0.87
C THR A 127 -10.22 26.23 1.20
N VAL A 128 -10.28 27.19 0.26
CA VAL A 128 -11.06 28.42 0.45
C VAL A 128 -12.54 28.09 0.62
N ILE A 129 -13.11 27.29 -0.30
CA ILE A 129 -14.53 26.92 -0.26
C ILE A 129 -14.86 26.14 1.02
N LYS A 130 -13.99 25.18 1.38
CA LYS A 130 -14.12 24.40 2.61
C LYS A 130 -14.24 25.31 3.84
N TYR A 131 -13.31 26.24 4.02
CA TYR A 131 -13.31 27.11 5.19
C TYR A 131 -14.42 28.16 5.14
N SER A 132 -14.86 28.60 3.96
CA SER A 132 -16.04 29.47 3.83
C SER A 132 -17.33 28.79 4.32
N VAL A 133 -17.56 27.51 3.96
CA VAL A 133 -18.73 26.76 4.43
C VAL A 133 -18.68 26.54 5.95
N ILE A 134 -17.49 26.24 6.49
CA ILE A 134 -17.28 26.08 7.93
C ILE A 134 -17.54 27.40 8.66
N ALA A 135 -16.99 28.52 8.16
CA ALA A 135 -17.18 29.84 8.76
C ALA A 135 -18.65 30.26 8.76
N LEU A 136 -19.35 30.08 7.64
CA LEU A 136 -20.78 30.37 7.53
C LEU A 136 -21.60 29.54 8.53
N SER A 137 -21.31 28.25 8.63
CA SER A 137 -22.00 27.35 9.56
C SER A 137 -21.69 27.68 11.02
N THR A 138 -20.46 28.07 11.32
CA THR A 138 -20.07 28.53 12.67
C THR A 138 -20.77 29.83 13.02
N LEU A 139 -20.90 30.75 12.06
CA LEU A 139 -21.64 32.00 12.23
C LEU A 139 -23.11 31.74 12.55
N PHE A 140 -23.79 30.85 11.82
CA PHE A 140 -25.18 30.48 12.13
C PHE A 140 -25.32 29.89 13.54
N LEU A 141 -24.39 29.03 13.95
CA LEU A 141 -24.38 28.45 15.29
C LEU A 141 -24.26 29.55 16.35
N ILE A 142 -23.32 30.48 16.20
CA ILE A 142 -23.13 31.60 17.14
C ILE A 142 -24.35 32.51 17.19
N LEU A 143 -24.90 32.88 16.03
CA LEU A 143 -26.07 33.76 15.95
C LEU A 143 -27.28 33.15 16.66
N TRP A 144 -27.54 31.85 16.45
CA TRP A 144 -28.64 31.16 17.11
C TRP A 144 -28.41 30.94 18.60
N SER A 145 -27.17 30.66 19.03
CA SER A 145 -26.86 30.56 20.46
C SER A 145 -26.96 31.90 21.20
N ALA A 146 -26.83 33.03 20.49
CA ALA A 146 -27.00 34.36 21.03
C ALA A 146 -28.47 34.85 21.05
N PHE A 147 -29.39 34.12 20.41
CA PHE A 147 -30.80 34.51 20.26
C PHE A 147 -31.70 33.63 21.14
N ASP A 148 -32.38 34.24 22.11
CA ASP A 148 -33.36 33.54 22.95
C ASP A 148 -34.75 33.61 22.28
N GLY A 149 -34.94 32.78 21.26
CA GLY A 149 -36.15 32.71 20.45
C GLY A 149 -37.09 31.61 20.91
N SER A 150 -38.31 31.99 21.30
CA SER A 150 -39.41 31.04 21.53
C SER A 150 -39.80 30.33 20.22
N ALA A 151 -40.20 29.06 20.32
CA ALA A 151 -40.64 28.28 19.16
C ALA A 151 -41.86 28.91 18.49
N VAL A 152 -41.84 29.02 17.15
CA VAL A 152 -43.00 29.44 16.36
C VAL A 152 -44.00 28.28 16.18
N VAL A 153 -43.50 27.04 16.17
CA VAL A 153 -44.30 25.81 16.17
C VAL A 153 -44.28 25.21 17.58
N GLU A 154 -45.34 25.45 18.35
CA GLU A 154 -45.57 24.69 19.58
C GLU A 154 -46.05 23.28 19.20
N ALA A 155 -45.24 22.26 19.49
CA ALA A 155 -45.69 20.88 19.39
C ALA A 155 -46.91 20.71 20.31
N SER A 156 -48.05 20.26 19.76
CA SER A 156 -49.24 20.05 20.58
C SER A 156 -48.94 19.01 21.66
N ARG A 157 -49.10 19.39 22.92
CA ARG A 157 -48.78 18.54 24.09
C ARG A 157 -49.77 17.37 24.26
N ASP A 158 -50.88 17.37 23.53
CA ASP A 158 -52.06 16.57 23.87
C ASP A 158 -52.20 15.23 23.12
N TRP A 159 -51.45 14.98 22.05
CA TRP A 159 -51.95 14.00 21.07
C TRP A 159 -51.49 12.55 21.29
N LEU A 160 -50.40 12.28 22.03
CA LEU A 160 -49.88 10.91 22.06
C LEU A 160 -50.55 9.98 23.09
N GLY A 161 -51.21 10.49 24.14
CA GLY A 161 -51.62 9.65 25.30
C GLY A 161 -50.44 8.94 26.01
N VAL A 162 -49.27 8.90 25.38
CA VAL A 162 -47.95 8.72 25.94
C VAL A 162 -47.60 10.05 26.58
N GLN A 163 -47.31 10.01 27.88
CA GLN A 163 -46.69 11.13 28.58
C GLN A 163 -45.59 11.69 27.68
N VAL A 164 -45.65 13.00 27.40
CA VAL A 164 -44.51 13.76 26.84
C VAL A 164 -43.27 13.19 27.50
N LEU A 165 -42.35 12.62 26.70
CA LEU A 165 -41.12 12.05 27.26
C LEU A 165 -40.58 13.10 28.23
N PRO A 166 -40.31 12.74 29.50
CA PRO A 166 -39.91 13.72 30.50
C PRO A 166 -38.82 14.63 29.90
N GLU A 167 -38.86 15.94 30.16
CA GLU A 167 -37.84 16.89 29.66
C GLU A 167 -36.38 16.36 29.70
N PRO A 168 -35.95 15.60 30.74
CA PRO A 168 -34.66 14.93 30.76
C PRO A 168 -34.42 13.96 29.58
N LEU A 169 -35.44 13.21 29.16
CA LEU A 169 -35.38 12.24 28.08
C LEU A 169 -35.38 12.90 26.68
N LEU A 170 -36.11 14.00 26.50
CA LEU A 170 -36.00 14.81 25.28
C LEU A 170 -34.59 15.39 25.14
N ASN A 171 -34.02 15.92 26.23
CA ASN A 171 -32.63 16.36 26.24
C ASN A 171 -31.66 15.21 25.90
N ILE A 172 -31.82 14.02 26.49
CA ILE A 172 -30.99 12.85 26.16
C ILE A 172 -31.08 12.48 24.67
N LEU A 173 -32.27 12.51 24.07
CA LEU A 173 -32.46 12.23 22.64
C LEU A 173 -31.83 13.31 21.74
N SER A 174 -31.91 14.58 22.14
CA SER A 174 -31.22 15.68 21.46
C SER A 174 -29.69 15.55 21.52
N TRP A 175 -29.12 15.05 22.62
CA TRP A 175 -27.69 14.73 22.73
C TRP A 175 -27.29 13.41 22.03
N ALA A 176 -28.23 12.48 21.87
CA ALA A 176 -27.99 11.21 21.18
C ALA A 176 -27.70 11.42 19.68
N MET A 177 -28.29 12.42 19.03
CA MET A 177 -28.03 12.72 17.62
C MET A 177 -26.57 13.13 17.35
N PRO A 178 -26.00 14.15 18.03
CA PRO A 178 -24.58 14.50 17.94
C PRO A 178 -23.65 13.34 18.32
N ALA A 179 -24.00 12.56 19.35
CA ALA A 179 -23.20 11.42 19.78
C ALA A 179 -23.15 10.30 18.73
N ASN A 180 -24.29 9.96 18.10
CA ASN A 180 -24.33 8.98 17.02
C ASN A 180 -23.52 9.42 15.79
N VAL A 181 -23.56 10.71 15.47
CA VAL A 181 -22.77 11.31 14.41
C VAL A 181 -21.27 11.25 14.73
N ALA A 182 -20.89 11.55 15.97
CA ALA A 182 -19.50 11.44 16.43
C ALA A 182 -19.00 9.98 16.42
N ILE A 183 -19.82 9.03 16.83
CA ILE A 183 -19.50 7.59 16.77
C ILE A 183 -19.35 7.13 15.32
N PHE A 184 -20.27 7.51 14.44
CA PHE A 184 -20.19 7.22 13.02
C PHE A 184 -18.93 7.85 12.39
N MET A 185 -18.57 9.07 12.81
CA MET A 185 -17.36 9.76 12.39
C MET A 185 -16.08 9.05 12.87
N LEU A 186 -16.02 8.59 14.12
CA LEU A 186 -14.90 7.81 14.65
C LEU A 186 -14.74 6.47 13.92
N ALA A 187 -15.85 5.75 13.73
CA ALA A 187 -15.86 4.49 13.00
C ALA A 187 -15.42 4.66 11.54
N PHE A 188 -15.89 5.73 10.89
CA PHE A 188 -15.50 6.06 9.53
C PHE A 188 -14.04 6.54 9.42
N MET A 189 -13.54 7.32 10.39
CA MET A 189 -12.13 7.74 10.47
C MET A 189 -11.21 6.52 10.64
N TYR A 190 -11.56 5.61 11.55
CA TYR A 190 -10.85 4.36 11.75
C TYR A 190 -10.81 3.53 10.46
N TYR A 191 -11.95 3.42 9.75
CA TYR A 191 -12.01 2.73 8.47
C TYR A 191 -11.15 3.39 7.38
N GLY A 192 -11.16 4.73 7.31
CA GLY A 192 -10.33 5.50 6.39
C GLY A 192 -8.83 5.31 6.65
N GLN A 193 -8.41 5.33 7.92
CA GLN A 193 -7.04 5.03 8.32
C GLN A 193 -6.66 3.59 7.99
N ALA A 194 -7.56 2.62 8.20
CA ALA A 194 -7.32 1.22 7.87
C ALA A 194 -7.11 1.00 6.36
N ILE A 195 -7.85 1.70 5.49
CA ILE A 195 -7.64 1.63 4.04
C ILE A 195 -6.29 2.23 3.66
N LEU A 196 -5.93 3.38 4.22
CA LEU A 196 -4.65 4.03 3.92
C LEU A 196 -3.48 3.14 4.34
N ARG A 197 -3.53 2.58 5.56
CA ARG A 197 -2.54 1.63 6.06
C ARG A 197 -2.39 0.42 5.14
N ARG A 198 -3.49 -0.21 4.72
CA ARG A 198 -3.43 -1.34 3.77
C ARG A 198 -2.80 -0.97 2.42
N ALA A 199 -3.01 0.26 1.95
CA ALA A 199 -2.39 0.73 0.72
C ALA A 199 -0.88 0.95 0.91
N GLU A 200 -0.49 1.56 2.03
CA GLU A 200 0.92 1.73 2.43
C GLU A 200 1.63 0.39 2.62
N ASP A 201 1.02 -0.55 3.37
CA ASP A 201 1.55 -1.89 3.61
C ASP A 201 1.79 -2.64 2.29
N ARG A 202 0.87 -2.51 1.31
CA ARG A 202 1.01 -3.15 0.01
C ARG A 202 2.12 -2.53 -0.82
N THR A 203 2.27 -1.20 -0.80
CA THR A 203 3.37 -0.52 -1.47
C THR A 203 4.71 -0.88 -0.81
N GLU A 204 4.74 -0.94 0.51
CA GLU A 204 5.93 -1.30 1.26
C GLU A 204 6.35 -2.75 0.99
N ALA A 205 5.41 -3.70 1.02
CA ALA A 205 5.68 -5.10 0.68
C ALA A 205 6.30 -5.26 -0.72
N LEU A 206 5.81 -4.50 -1.71
CA LEU A 206 6.39 -4.52 -3.06
C LEU A 206 7.80 -3.93 -3.10
N LEU A 207 8.08 -2.88 -2.31
CA LEU A 207 9.41 -2.30 -2.23
C LEU A 207 10.41 -3.25 -1.54
N ARG A 208 9.96 -3.99 -0.52
CA ARG A 208 10.77 -5.00 0.19
C ARG A 208 11.27 -6.10 -0.76
N ASN A 209 10.49 -6.43 -1.78
CA ASN A 209 10.85 -7.43 -2.79
C ASN A 209 11.88 -6.93 -3.82
N ILE A 210 12.23 -5.64 -3.81
CA ILE A 210 13.13 -5.02 -4.81
C ILE A 210 14.43 -4.54 -4.16
N LEU A 211 14.37 -4.06 -2.92
CA LEU A 211 15.51 -3.49 -2.21
C LEU A 211 15.63 -4.08 -0.80
N PRO A 212 16.86 -4.32 -0.31
CA PRO A 212 17.06 -4.76 1.07
C PRO A 212 16.54 -3.74 2.09
N GLU A 213 16.08 -4.22 3.23
CA GLU A 213 15.47 -3.39 4.29
C GLU A 213 16.34 -2.19 4.73
N PRO A 214 17.66 -2.35 5.00
CA PRO A 214 18.51 -1.22 5.42
C PRO A 214 18.59 -0.12 4.34
N ILE A 215 18.57 -0.52 3.07
CA ILE A 215 18.66 0.39 1.92
C ILE A 215 17.35 1.15 1.72
N MET A 216 16.21 0.48 1.90
CA MET A 216 14.90 1.13 1.87
C MET A 216 14.75 2.19 2.95
N GLN A 217 15.23 1.93 4.16
CA GLN A 217 15.13 2.89 5.27
C GLN A 217 15.90 4.18 4.96
N ARG A 218 17.09 4.05 4.38
CA ARG A 218 17.90 5.19 3.91
C ARG A 218 17.19 6.00 2.82
N LEU A 219 16.57 5.34 1.85
CA LEU A 219 15.76 6.02 0.82
C LEU A 219 14.54 6.75 1.43
N LYS A 220 13.86 6.13 2.40
CA LYS A 220 12.73 6.74 3.13
C LYS A 220 13.16 7.98 3.92
N GLN A 221 14.41 8.01 4.41
CA GLN A 221 15.00 9.16 5.09
C GLN A 221 15.44 10.29 4.13
N GLY A 222 15.30 10.08 2.81
CA GLY A 222 15.63 11.08 1.79
C GLY A 222 17.09 11.05 1.35
N GLU A 223 17.84 9.97 1.64
CA GLU A 223 19.21 9.83 1.17
C GLU A 223 19.23 9.68 -0.36
N ALA A 224 19.86 10.64 -1.04
CA ALA A 224 19.84 10.71 -2.50
C ALA A 224 20.83 9.77 -3.18
N VAL A 225 21.95 9.44 -2.51
CA VAL A 225 23.01 8.58 -3.04
C VAL A 225 23.36 7.56 -1.98
N ILE A 226 23.00 6.29 -2.23
CA ILE A 226 23.35 5.17 -1.37
C ILE A 226 24.48 4.42 -2.05
N ALA A 227 25.69 4.55 -1.50
CA ALA A 227 26.88 3.84 -1.94
C ALA A 227 27.76 3.54 -0.73
N ASP A 228 28.06 2.26 -0.52
CA ASP A 228 28.83 1.75 0.61
C ASP A 228 30.00 0.89 0.11
N SER A 229 31.13 0.96 0.80
CA SER A 229 32.28 0.11 0.53
C SER A 229 32.39 -1.02 1.56
N PHE A 230 32.62 -2.22 1.09
CA PHE A 230 32.81 -3.41 1.92
C PHE A 230 34.18 -4.02 1.63
N SER A 231 34.97 -4.23 2.68
CA SER A 231 36.35 -4.71 2.57
C SER A 231 36.44 -6.20 2.24
N SER A 232 35.46 -7.00 2.67
CA SER A 232 35.36 -8.42 2.33
C SER A 232 33.89 -8.81 2.20
N VAL A 233 33.56 -9.41 1.06
CA VAL A 233 32.28 -10.07 0.77
C VAL A 233 32.56 -11.31 -0.06
N THR A 234 31.67 -12.30 -0.04
CA THR A 234 31.80 -13.49 -0.89
C THR A 234 30.71 -13.48 -1.94
N VAL A 235 31.10 -13.47 -3.22
CA VAL A 235 30.20 -13.43 -4.36
C VAL A 235 30.15 -14.81 -5.01
N LEU A 236 28.93 -15.29 -5.27
CA LEU A 236 28.64 -16.51 -6.00
C LEU A 236 27.91 -16.18 -7.29
N PHE A 237 28.39 -16.76 -8.39
CA PHE A 237 27.69 -16.85 -9.67
C PHE A 237 27.35 -18.31 -9.95
N ALA A 238 26.09 -18.57 -10.32
CA ALA A 238 25.65 -19.87 -10.81
C ALA A 238 24.98 -19.72 -12.17
N ASP A 239 25.36 -20.53 -13.16
CA ASP A 239 24.87 -20.43 -14.55
C ASP A 239 24.37 -21.79 -15.05
N ILE A 240 23.31 -21.81 -15.86
CA ILE A 240 22.73 -23.04 -16.38
C ILE A 240 23.49 -23.50 -17.63
N VAL A 241 24.07 -24.70 -17.54
CA VAL A 241 24.86 -25.26 -18.64
C VAL A 241 23.97 -25.56 -19.85
N GLY A 242 24.36 -25.03 -21.01
CA GLY A 242 23.67 -25.27 -22.29
C GLY A 242 22.36 -24.48 -22.46
N PHE A 243 22.07 -23.52 -21.57
CA PHE A 243 20.81 -22.78 -21.61
C PHE A 243 20.61 -21.96 -22.89
N THR A 244 21.66 -21.33 -23.44
CA THR A 244 21.55 -20.59 -24.72
C THR A 244 21.00 -21.46 -25.86
N GLU A 245 21.44 -22.71 -25.95
CA GLU A 245 20.92 -23.66 -26.95
C GLU A 245 19.47 -24.06 -26.64
N LEU A 246 19.17 -24.31 -25.36
CA LEU A 246 17.81 -24.60 -24.90
C LEU A 246 16.84 -23.45 -25.22
N ALA A 247 17.24 -22.21 -24.97
CA ALA A 247 16.47 -21.00 -25.21
C ALA A 247 16.16 -20.81 -26.70
N GLY A 248 17.08 -21.18 -27.58
CA GLY A 248 16.88 -21.13 -29.03
C GLY A 248 15.84 -22.13 -29.56
N ARG A 249 15.54 -23.20 -28.79
CA ARG A 249 14.62 -24.28 -29.20
C ARG A 249 13.33 -24.36 -28.36
N THR A 250 13.23 -23.56 -27.31
CA THR A 250 12.12 -23.62 -26.34
C THR A 250 11.21 -22.41 -26.47
N PRO A 251 9.88 -22.56 -26.49
CA PRO A 251 8.96 -21.42 -26.48
C PRO A 251 9.22 -20.49 -25.27
N PRO A 252 9.13 -19.16 -25.43
CA PRO A 252 9.48 -18.20 -24.37
C PRO A 252 8.75 -18.43 -23.05
N GLU A 253 7.45 -18.76 -23.10
CA GLU A 253 6.66 -19.05 -21.90
C GLU A 253 7.22 -20.25 -21.12
N LYS A 254 7.58 -21.34 -21.83
CA LYS A 254 8.12 -22.54 -21.20
C LYS A 254 9.52 -22.29 -20.64
N LEU A 255 10.33 -21.49 -21.34
CA LEU A 255 11.65 -21.08 -20.88
C LEU A 255 11.56 -20.30 -19.55
N VAL A 256 10.64 -19.34 -19.47
CA VAL A 256 10.40 -18.57 -18.23
C VAL A 256 9.89 -19.47 -17.10
N GLN A 257 9.02 -20.45 -17.39
CA GLN A 257 8.57 -21.42 -16.38
C GLN A 257 9.72 -22.26 -15.83
N ILE A 258 10.66 -22.70 -16.67
CA ILE A 258 11.85 -23.45 -16.25
C ILE A 258 12.74 -22.59 -15.35
N LEU A 259 13.05 -21.36 -15.79
CA LEU A 259 13.83 -20.41 -14.98
C LEU A 259 13.16 -20.14 -13.64
N ASN A 260 11.84 -19.88 -13.63
CA ASN A 260 11.11 -19.60 -12.41
C ASN A 260 11.13 -20.80 -11.45
N ALA A 261 10.99 -22.03 -11.95
CA ALA A 261 11.05 -23.23 -11.12
C ALA A 261 12.43 -23.43 -10.46
N ILE A 262 13.51 -23.10 -11.18
CA ILE A 262 14.87 -23.22 -10.64
C ILE A 262 15.18 -22.08 -9.68
N PHE A 263 14.98 -20.83 -10.11
CA PHE A 263 15.35 -19.67 -9.31
C PHE A 263 14.48 -19.49 -8.07
N SER A 264 13.21 -19.92 -8.07
CA SER A 264 12.40 -19.87 -6.83
C SER A 264 13.00 -20.78 -5.75
N ARG A 265 13.54 -21.95 -6.12
CA ARG A 265 14.23 -22.84 -5.15
C ARG A 265 15.55 -22.28 -4.68
N PHE A 266 16.27 -21.58 -5.56
CA PHE A 266 17.49 -20.89 -5.15
C PHE A 266 17.17 -19.70 -4.24
N ASP A 267 16.09 -18.97 -4.50
CA ASP A 267 15.59 -17.90 -3.64
C ASP A 267 15.28 -18.45 -2.23
N ASP A 268 14.59 -19.59 -2.11
CA ASP A 268 14.35 -20.28 -0.83
C ASP A 268 15.67 -20.56 -0.08
N LEU A 269 16.68 -21.13 -0.77
CA LEU A 269 17.98 -21.48 -0.16
C LEU A 269 18.80 -20.26 0.28
N VAL A 270 18.66 -19.14 -0.45
CA VAL A 270 19.33 -17.86 -0.14
C VAL A 270 18.71 -17.24 1.12
N GLU A 271 17.37 -17.21 1.19
CA GLU A 271 16.63 -16.67 2.33
C GLU A 271 16.93 -17.47 3.63
N ASP A 272 16.94 -18.79 3.56
CA ASP A 272 17.25 -19.68 4.69
C ASP A 272 18.63 -19.43 5.32
N ARG A 273 19.58 -18.87 4.56
CA ARG A 273 20.95 -18.58 5.01
C ARG A 273 21.19 -17.12 5.36
N GLY A 274 20.18 -16.26 5.20
CA GLY A 274 20.34 -14.82 5.33
C GLY A 274 21.38 -14.25 4.34
N LEU A 275 21.49 -14.85 3.15
CA LEU A 275 22.30 -14.36 2.05
C LEU A 275 21.48 -13.39 1.19
N GLU A 276 22.15 -12.56 0.40
CA GLU A 276 21.46 -11.56 -0.43
C GLU A 276 21.54 -11.93 -1.91
N LYS A 277 20.39 -12.10 -2.54
CA LYS A 277 20.27 -12.21 -3.99
C LYS A 277 20.43 -10.83 -4.61
N ILE A 278 21.44 -10.66 -5.47
CA ILE A 278 21.64 -9.38 -6.15
C ILE A 278 20.74 -9.27 -7.38
N LYS A 279 20.86 -10.21 -8.31
CA LYS A 279 20.09 -10.22 -9.55
C LYS A 279 20.23 -11.55 -10.29
N THR A 280 19.40 -11.71 -11.31
CA THR A 280 19.62 -12.66 -12.39
C THR A 280 20.15 -11.93 -13.62
N ILE A 281 21.03 -12.58 -14.38
CA ILE A 281 21.60 -12.06 -15.63
C ILE A 281 21.36 -13.12 -16.70
N GLY A 282 20.19 -13.08 -17.32
CA GLY A 282 19.74 -14.17 -18.19
C GLY A 282 19.51 -15.44 -17.36
N ASP A 283 20.32 -16.45 -17.62
CA ASP A 283 20.41 -17.76 -16.97
C ASP A 283 21.39 -17.81 -15.78
N ALA A 284 22.17 -16.76 -15.58
CA ALA A 284 23.03 -16.65 -14.42
C ALA A 284 22.29 -16.09 -13.19
N TYR A 285 22.63 -16.60 -12.02
CA TYR A 285 22.09 -16.25 -10.71
C TYR A 285 23.23 -15.75 -9.83
N MET A 286 23.08 -14.54 -9.29
CA MET A 286 24.13 -13.85 -8.52
C MET A 286 23.72 -13.63 -7.07
N VAL A 287 24.54 -14.12 -6.15
CA VAL A 287 24.34 -14.02 -4.69
C VAL A 287 25.58 -13.44 -4.04
N VAL A 288 25.39 -12.74 -2.93
CA VAL A 288 26.47 -12.28 -2.08
C VAL A 288 26.23 -12.62 -0.61
N GLY A 289 27.30 -12.98 0.09
CA GLY A 289 27.36 -13.03 1.54
C GLY A 289 28.19 -11.88 2.10
N GLY A 290 27.83 -11.40 3.30
CA GLY A 290 28.47 -10.24 3.94
C GLY A 290 27.85 -8.90 3.59
N LEU A 291 26.70 -8.91 2.91
CA LEU A 291 25.87 -7.77 2.53
C LEU A 291 24.38 -8.07 2.71
N PRO A 292 23.53 -7.03 2.88
CA PRO A 292 23.88 -5.64 3.18
C PRO A 292 24.43 -5.47 4.62
N VAL A 293 24.26 -6.49 5.46
CA VAL A 293 24.82 -6.57 6.81
C VAL A 293 26.11 -7.37 6.77
N ARG A 294 27.17 -6.84 7.38
CA ARG A 294 28.46 -7.55 7.49
C ARG A 294 28.28 -8.83 8.31
N SER A 295 28.90 -9.90 7.85
CA SER A 295 28.88 -11.22 8.49
C SER A 295 30.27 -11.81 8.37
N ASP A 296 30.81 -12.37 9.44
CA ASP A 296 32.13 -13.02 9.44
C ASP A 296 32.07 -14.42 8.82
N ASP A 297 30.90 -15.07 8.85
CA ASP A 297 30.68 -16.42 8.31
C ASP A 297 30.30 -16.42 6.81
N HIS A 298 30.41 -15.27 6.15
CA HIS A 298 29.93 -15.08 4.78
C HIS A 298 30.53 -16.08 3.78
N VAL A 299 31.81 -16.43 3.93
CA VAL A 299 32.49 -17.42 3.07
C VAL A 299 31.86 -18.80 3.24
N ALA A 300 31.70 -19.27 4.47
CA ALA A 300 31.14 -20.59 4.77
C ALA A 300 29.67 -20.71 4.34
N LEU A 301 28.86 -19.66 4.56
CA LEU A 301 27.46 -19.62 4.15
C LEU A 301 27.31 -19.72 2.62
N VAL A 302 28.14 -18.99 1.86
CA VAL A 302 28.10 -19.03 0.39
C VAL A 302 28.61 -20.36 -0.17
N CYS A 303 29.65 -20.95 0.43
CA CYS A 303 30.11 -22.29 0.06
C CYS A 303 29.04 -23.37 0.29
N ARG A 304 28.33 -23.31 1.44
CA ARG A 304 27.17 -24.20 1.70
C ARG A 304 26.07 -24.00 0.67
N LEU A 305 25.72 -22.76 0.36
CA LEU A 305 24.72 -22.45 -0.66
C LEU A 305 25.07 -23.11 -2.00
N GLY A 306 26.33 -23.02 -2.43
CA GLY A 306 26.78 -23.64 -3.69
C GLY A 306 26.58 -25.17 -3.70
N LEU A 307 26.95 -25.86 -2.62
CA LEU A 307 26.76 -27.31 -2.49
C LEU A 307 25.27 -27.69 -2.56
N GLU A 308 24.42 -26.90 -1.92
CA GLU A 308 22.99 -27.15 -1.90
C GLU A 308 22.32 -26.86 -3.24
N MET A 309 22.72 -25.79 -3.94
CA MET A 309 22.28 -25.51 -5.31
C MET A 309 22.57 -26.68 -6.25
N LEU A 310 23.77 -27.30 -6.15
CA LEU A 310 24.12 -28.50 -6.93
C LEU A 310 23.27 -29.72 -6.57
N SER A 311 22.84 -29.84 -5.31
CA SER A 311 21.93 -30.90 -4.89
C SER A 311 20.50 -30.65 -5.35
N GLU A 312 20.06 -29.39 -5.33
CA GLU A 312 18.68 -28.99 -5.58
C GLU A 312 18.34 -29.00 -7.07
N ILE A 313 19.30 -28.63 -7.93
CA ILE A 313 19.11 -28.72 -9.39
C ILE A 313 18.77 -30.15 -9.85
N LYS A 314 19.27 -31.16 -9.14
CA LYS A 314 18.97 -32.59 -9.41
C LYS A 314 17.59 -33.02 -8.94
N ARG A 315 16.98 -32.26 -8.01
CA ARG A 315 15.65 -32.54 -7.43
C ARG A 315 14.53 -31.82 -8.18
N ILE A 316 14.81 -30.65 -8.76
CA ILE A 316 13.84 -29.87 -9.53
C ILE A 316 13.44 -30.66 -10.78
N GLU A 317 12.17 -31.04 -10.89
CA GLU A 317 11.66 -31.88 -11.98
C GLU A 317 11.91 -31.29 -13.37
N ALA A 318 11.69 -29.98 -13.53
CA ALA A 318 11.91 -29.27 -14.78
C ALA A 318 13.38 -29.34 -15.24
N ALA A 319 14.33 -29.21 -14.32
CA ALA A 319 15.75 -29.33 -14.58
C ALA A 319 16.15 -30.79 -14.85
N ARG A 320 15.70 -31.72 -14.01
CA ARG A 320 15.97 -33.16 -14.11
C ARG A 320 15.51 -33.75 -15.44
N THR A 321 14.31 -33.39 -15.91
CA THR A 321 13.74 -33.90 -17.16
C THR A 321 14.54 -33.44 -18.38
N LEU A 322 15.14 -32.25 -18.30
CA LEU A 322 15.96 -31.66 -19.35
C LEU A 322 17.45 -31.96 -19.20
N GLY A 323 17.84 -32.72 -18.16
CA GLY A 323 19.25 -33.01 -17.86
C GLY A 323 20.07 -31.75 -17.56
N LEU A 324 19.44 -30.69 -17.04
CA LEU A 324 20.13 -29.44 -16.76
C LEU A 324 21.10 -29.60 -15.60
N ASN A 325 22.23 -28.91 -15.73
CA ASN A 325 23.25 -28.80 -14.70
C ASN A 325 23.68 -27.34 -14.59
N ILE A 326 24.40 -27.00 -13.53
CA ILE A 326 24.89 -25.64 -13.30
C ILE A 326 26.41 -25.61 -13.15
N ARG A 327 27.02 -24.49 -13.52
CA ARG A 327 28.40 -24.14 -13.13
C ARG A 327 28.31 -23.14 -12.00
N ILE A 328 29.18 -23.27 -11.00
CA ILE A 328 29.24 -22.30 -9.89
C ILE A 328 30.65 -21.76 -9.75
N GLY A 329 30.77 -20.44 -9.62
CA GLY A 329 32.00 -19.71 -9.36
C GLY A 329 31.90 -18.87 -8.10
N ILE A 330 32.89 -18.98 -7.20
CA ILE A 330 32.92 -18.24 -5.93
C ILE A 330 34.24 -17.50 -5.77
N HIS A 331 34.15 -16.24 -5.34
CA HIS A 331 35.32 -15.45 -4.96
C HIS A 331 35.01 -14.48 -3.82
N THR A 332 36.03 -14.17 -3.03
CA THR A 332 35.95 -13.32 -1.85
C THR A 332 36.88 -12.13 -2.01
N GLY A 333 36.39 -10.93 -1.71
CA GLY A 333 37.18 -9.70 -1.75
C GLY A 333 36.34 -8.42 -1.61
N PRO A 334 36.94 -7.25 -1.81
CA PRO A 334 36.28 -5.97 -1.60
C PRO A 334 35.31 -5.59 -2.73
N VAL A 335 34.20 -4.95 -2.38
CA VAL A 335 33.23 -4.40 -3.34
C VAL A 335 32.72 -3.02 -2.92
N ALA A 336 32.27 -2.25 -3.90
CA ALA A 336 31.35 -1.14 -3.68
C ALA A 336 29.93 -1.64 -3.96
N ALA A 337 28.98 -1.35 -3.08
CA ALA A 337 27.57 -1.67 -3.24
C ALA A 337 26.74 -0.39 -3.20
N GLY A 338 25.58 -0.37 -3.85
CA GLY A 338 24.78 0.85 -3.89
C GLY A 338 23.55 0.77 -4.77
N VAL A 339 22.74 1.81 -4.71
CA VAL A 339 21.49 1.91 -5.48
C VAL A 339 21.68 2.79 -6.70
N ILE A 340 21.35 2.26 -7.88
CA ILE A 340 21.32 3.01 -9.14
C ILE A 340 19.91 3.11 -9.70
N GLY A 341 19.63 4.21 -10.40
CA GLY A 341 18.39 4.44 -11.14
C GLY A 341 17.49 5.51 -10.51
N ARG A 342 16.68 6.18 -11.35
CA ARG A 342 15.69 7.19 -10.92
C ARG A 342 14.24 6.68 -10.90
N LYS A 343 13.97 5.57 -11.59
CA LYS A 343 12.63 4.98 -11.77
C LYS A 343 12.62 3.46 -11.59
N LYS A 344 13.69 2.79 -12.01
CA LYS A 344 13.95 1.37 -11.77
C LYS A 344 15.16 1.30 -10.85
N PHE A 345 14.91 1.45 -9.55
CA PHE A 345 15.97 1.31 -8.56
C PHE A 345 16.51 -0.12 -8.61
N SER A 346 17.82 -0.27 -8.61
CA SER A 346 18.51 -1.54 -8.51
C SER A 346 19.62 -1.39 -7.48
N TYR A 347 19.63 -2.26 -6.48
CA TYR A 347 20.79 -2.44 -5.63
C TYR A 347 21.77 -3.37 -6.35
N ASP A 348 23.04 -2.98 -6.46
CA ASP A 348 24.02 -3.73 -7.25
C ASP A 348 25.43 -3.62 -6.65
N LEU A 349 26.33 -4.47 -7.16
CA LEU A 349 27.73 -4.56 -6.73
C LEU A 349 28.68 -4.19 -7.87
N TRP A 350 29.72 -3.45 -7.52
CA TRP A 350 30.82 -3.08 -8.41
C TRP A 350 32.14 -3.40 -7.76
N GLY A 351 33.09 -3.83 -8.58
CA GLY A 351 34.42 -4.14 -8.13
C GLY A 351 34.99 -5.32 -8.88
N ASP A 352 36.29 -5.49 -8.70
CA ASP A 352 37.01 -6.60 -9.31
C ASP A 352 36.55 -7.96 -8.79
N THR A 353 36.13 -8.04 -7.52
CA THR A 353 35.61 -9.27 -6.91
C THR A 353 34.42 -9.86 -7.70
N VAL A 354 33.50 -9.02 -8.18
CA VAL A 354 32.36 -9.47 -9.00
C VAL A 354 32.84 -10.06 -10.33
N ASN A 355 33.83 -9.42 -10.97
CA ASN A 355 34.40 -9.89 -12.22
C ASN A 355 35.13 -11.23 -12.05
N VAL A 356 35.94 -11.38 -11.00
CA VAL A 356 36.66 -12.63 -10.72
C VAL A 356 35.68 -13.77 -10.43
N ALA A 357 34.64 -13.55 -9.62
CA ALA A 357 33.60 -14.55 -9.35
C ALA A 357 32.90 -15.01 -10.64
N SER A 358 32.49 -14.08 -11.50
CA SER A 358 31.91 -14.39 -12.81
C SER A 358 32.87 -15.16 -13.73
N ARG A 359 34.18 -14.93 -13.63
CA ARG A 359 35.20 -15.71 -14.37
C ARG A 359 35.40 -17.10 -13.80
N MET A 360 35.23 -17.28 -12.49
CA MET A 360 35.27 -18.61 -11.89
C MET A 360 34.09 -19.47 -12.34
N GLU A 361 32.91 -18.87 -12.51
CA GLU A 361 31.75 -19.57 -13.06
C GLU A 361 31.97 -19.90 -14.54
N SER A 362 32.25 -18.88 -15.37
CA SER A 362 32.28 -19.07 -16.82
C SER A 362 33.42 -19.97 -17.33
N GLN A 363 34.50 -20.13 -16.55
CA GLN A 363 35.58 -21.09 -16.82
C GLN A 363 35.49 -22.35 -15.93
N GLY A 364 34.39 -22.48 -15.18
CA GLY A 364 34.05 -23.59 -14.31
C GLY A 364 33.68 -24.87 -15.06
N ILE A 365 33.76 -25.99 -14.36
CA ILE A 365 33.35 -27.30 -14.90
C ILE A 365 31.86 -27.49 -14.61
N PRO A 366 31.05 -27.94 -15.59
CA PRO A 366 29.65 -28.31 -15.36
C PRO A 366 29.46 -29.25 -14.18
N GLY A 367 28.58 -28.88 -13.24
CA GLY A 367 28.27 -29.68 -12.05
C GLY A 367 29.26 -29.54 -10.90
N GLU A 368 30.22 -28.62 -11.01
CA GLU A 368 31.25 -28.39 -10.01
C GLU A 368 31.21 -26.94 -9.50
N ILE A 369 31.78 -26.74 -8.31
CA ILE A 369 31.96 -25.43 -7.69
C ILE A 369 33.43 -25.05 -7.78
N GLN A 370 33.73 -24.04 -8.60
CA GLN A 370 35.08 -23.49 -8.70
C GLN A 370 35.25 -22.29 -7.77
N VAL A 371 36.30 -22.32 -6.97
CA VAL A 371 36.63 -21.23 -6.06
C VAL A 371 38.07 -20.77 -6.24
N THR A 372 38.34 -19.54 -5.81
CA THR A 372 39.67 -18.92 -5.82
C THR A 372 40.46 -19.24 -4.55
N GLU A 373 41.77 -19.00 -4.58
CA GLU A 373 42.63 -19.13 -3.41
C GLU A 373 42.18 -18.28 -2.20
N SER A 374 41.61 -17.09 -2.42
CA SER A 374 41.06 -16.27 -1.33
C SER A 374 39.93 -16.98 -0.58
N VAL A 375 39.04 -17.68 -1.31
CA VAL A 375 37.98 -18.49 -0.68
C VAL A 375 38.59 -19.66 0.07
N HIS A 376 39.57 -20.35 -0.52
CA HIS A 376 40.27 -21.46 0.14
C HIS A 376 40.98 -21.02 1.44
N ALA A 377 41.56 -19.83 1.47
CA ALA A 377 42.25 -19.30 2.64
C ALA A 377 41.28 -18.91 3.79
N GLU A 378 40.09 -18.41 3.46
CA GLU A 378 39.12 -17.91 4.44
C GLU A 378 38.03 -18.92 4.79
N VAL A 379 37.84 -19.97 3.99
CA VAL A 379 36.82 -20.99 4.26
C VAL A 379 37.26 -21.89 5.41
N HIS A 380 36.60 -21.72 6.55
CA HIS A 380 36.80 -22.54 7.74
C HIS A 380 35.60 -23.46 7.97
N GLY A 381 35.74 -24.46 8.85
CA GLY A 381 34.62 -25.33 9.24
C GLY A 381 34.52 -26.65 8.49
N GLY A 382 35.63 -27.22 8.00
CA GLY A 382 35.66 -28.61 7.50
C GLY A 382 35.17 -28.79 6.07
N PHE A 383 35.33 -27.78 5.22
CA PHE A 383 35.12 -27.93 3.78
C PHE A 383 36.30 -28.64 3.12
N GLU A 384 36.02 -29.51 2.16
CA GLU A 384 37.04 -30.19 1.38
C GLU A 384 37.19 -29.51 0.01
N LEU A 385 38.39 -28.99 -0.24
CA LEU A 385 38.74 -28.31 -1.47
C LEU A 385 39.89 -29.04 -2.15
N GLU A 386 39.71 -29.34 -3.43
CA GLU A 386 40.72 -30.01 -4.26
C GLU A 386 41.44 -28.99 -5.15
N PRO A 387 42.79 -28.95 -5.18
CA PRO A 387 43.51 -28.10 -6.12
C PRO A 387 43.20 -28.48 -7.58
N ARG A 388 42.77 -27.49 -8.38
CA ARG A 388 42.58 -27.68 -9.84
C ARG A 388 43.76 -27.16 -10.65
N GLY A 389 44.60 -26.31 -10.06
CA GLY A 389 45.78 -25.71 -10.70
C GLY A 389 45.60 -24.21 -10.91
N SER A 390 46.30 -23.66 -11.91
CA SER A 390 46.26 -22.23 -12.23
C SER A 390 45.39 -21.96 -13.47
N LEU A 391 44.55 -20.94 -13.40
CA LEU A 391 43.63 -20.52 -14.45
C LEU A 391 43.97 -19.09 -14.90
N GLN A 392 44.04 -18.85 -16.22
CA GLN A 392 44.32 -17.51 -16.75
C GLN A 392 43.05 -16.65 -16.75
N VAL A 393 43.02 -15.65 -15.88
CA VAL A 393 41.91 -14.70 -15.75
C VAL A 393 42.26 -13.39 -16.44
N LYS A 394 41.42 -12.98 -17.40
CA LYS A 394 41.58 -11.73 -18.14
C LYS A 394 41.66 -10.54 -17.16
N GLY A 395 42.76 -9.79 -17.22
CA GLY A 395 43.01 -8.63 -16.36
C GLY A 395 43.66 -8.93 -15.01
N LYS A 396 43.86 -10.21 -14.67
CA LYS A 396 44.53 -10.65 -13.42
C LYS A 396 45.76 -11.52 -13.65
N GLY A 397 45.80 -12.25 -14.76
CA GLY A 397 46.82 -13.25 -15.01
C GLY A 397 46.47 -14.59 -14.35
N PRO A 398 47.48 -15.42 -14.01
CA PRO A 398 47.26 -16.74 -13.43
C PRO A 398 46.73 -16.62 -11.99
N LEU A 399 45.60 -17.29 -11.72
CA LEU A 399 45.06 -17.46 -10.37
C LEU A 399 45.00 -18.94 -10.00
N SER A 400 45.41 -19.27 -8.78
CA SER A 400 45.21 -20.59 -8.19
C SER A 400 43.72 -20.84 -7.95
N VAL A 401 43.22 -21.96 -8.45
CA VAL A 401 41.81 -22.35 -8.37
C VAL A 401 41.66 -23.73 -7.73
N TYR A 402 40.54 -23.88 -7.03
CA TYR A 402 40.18 -25.07 -6.27
C TYR A 402 38.75 -25.50 -6.64
N LEU A 403 38.46 -26.79 -6.47
CA LEU A 403 37.11 -27.34 -6.57
C LEU A 403 36.59 -27.63 -5.17
N LEU A 404 35.47 -27.02 -4.81
CA LEU A 404 34.78 -27.33 -3.55
C LEU A 404 34.00 -28.64 -3.72
N ARG A 405 34.38 -29.68 -2.97
CA ARG A 405 33.84 -31.05 -3.09
C ARG A 405 32.76 -31.35 -2.07
N SER A 406 33.02 -31.01 -0.81
CA SER A 406 32.14 -31.31 0.30
C SER A 406 32.26 -30.27 1.41
N GLY A 407 31.31 -30.29 2.34
CA GLY A 407 31.26 -29.39 3.48
C GLY A 407 30.49 -30.00 4.64
N PRO A 408 30.54 -29.36 5.83
CA PRO A 408 29.83 -29.82 7.01
C PRO A 408 28.32 -29.87 6.75
N SER A 409 27.65 -30.87 7.34
CA SER A 409 26.21 -31.10 7.18
C SER A 409 25.33 -30.10 7.96
N ARG A 410 25.92 -29.20 8.74
CA ARG A 410 25.27 -28.17 9.54
C ARG A 410 26.07 -26.87 9.53
#